data_AF-A0AAW1L9C9-F1
#
_entry.id   AF-A0AAW1L9C9-F1
#
_cell.length_a   1.000
_cell.length_b   1.000
_cell.length_c   1.000
_cell.angle_alpha   90.00
_cell.angle_beta   90.00
_cell.angle_gamma   90.00
#
_symmetry.space_group_name_H-M   'P 1'
#
loop_
_entity.id
_entity.type
_entity.pdbx_description
1 polymer ?
#
loop_
_entity_poly.entity_id
_entity_poly.type
_entity_poly.pdbx_seq_one_letter_code
_entity_poly.pdbx_strand_id
1 'polypeptide(L)'
;MSVIAHELAHQWFGNLVTMKWWSDLWLNEGFATFMAAIAVDHVFPEWNSLEEDTVTNILGMFNFDAMRNSHPVSVPIGHPKEIEEIFDAISYKKGASILHMMSQFLGSQTLRKAVSSYLKKHKYNNADKDDLFESITEQAHQQLLEEAQIQ
;
A
#
# COMPACT_ATOMS: atom_id res chain seq x y z
N MET A 1 -9.29 14.79 -8.84
CA MET A 1 -9.92 13.47 -8.64
C MET A 1 -9.09 12.59 -7.70
N SER A 2 -7.78 12.49 -7.91
CA SER A 2 -6.87 11.67 -7.06
C SER A 2 -7.02 11.91 -5.55
N VAL A 3 -7.06 13.17 -5.09
CA VAL A 3 -7.28 13.47 -3.65
C VAL A 3 -8.59 12.87 -3.11
N ILE A 4 -9.70 12.98 -3.83
CA ILE A 4 -10.98 12.41 -3.38
C ILE A 4 -10.89 10.87 -3.30
N ALA A 5 -10.25 10.24 -4.28
CA ALA A 5 -10.06 8.79 -4.29
C ALA A 5 -9.14 8.32 -3.15
N HIS A 6 -8.11 9.10 -2.82
CA HIS A 6 -7.21 8.87 -1.68
C HIS A 6 -7.98 8.89 -0.35
N GLU A 7 -8.73 9.97 -0.10
CA GLU A 7 -9.54 10.08 1.14
C GLU A 7 -10.65 9.03 1.22
N LEU A 8 -11.16 8.57 0.08
CA LEU A 8 -12.12 7.47 0.03
C LEU A 8 -11.46 6.12 0.34
N ALA A 9 -10.23 5.88 -0.11
CA ALA A 9 -9.49 4.67 0.23
C ALA A 9 -9.24 4.56 1.75
N HIS A 10 -9.06 5.70 2.43
CA HIS A 10 -8.91 5.74 3.89
C HIS A 10 -10.12 5.19 4.65
N GLN A 11 -11.31 5.15 4.05
CA GLN A 11 -12.48 4.54 4.68
C GLN A 11 -12.27 3.03 4.96
N TRP A 12 -11.37 2.37 4.24
CA TRP A 12 -10.91 0.99 4.51
C TRP A 12 -9.54 0.95 5.18
N PHE A 13 -8.56 1.68 4.64
CA PHE A 13 -7.17 1.68 5.14
C PHE A 13 -6.87 2.93 5.95
N GLY A 14 -6.92 2.81 7.27
CA GLY A 14 -6.78 3.91 8.22
C GLY A 14 -8.00 4.04 9.13
N ASN A 15 -9.22 3.92 8.59
CA ASN A 15 -10.46 3.99 9.37
C ASN A 15 -10.98 2.61 9.79
N LEU A 16 -11.26 1.71 8.84
CA LEU A 16 -11.77 0.37 9.16
C LEU A 16 -10.71 -0.50 9.81
N VAL A 17 -9.48 -0.44 9.31
CA VAL A 17 -8.29 -1.05 9.91
C VAL A 17 -7.24 0.03 10.05
N THR A 18 -6.82 0.33 11.28
CA THR A 18 -5.82 1.36 11.56
C THR A 18 -4.48 0.69 11.88
N MET A 19 -3.35 1.27 11.50
CA MET A 19 -2.05 0.77 11.95
C MET A 19 -1.97 0.66 13.48
N LYS A 20 -1.23 -0.33 14.01
CA LYS A 20 -0.98 -0.47 15.47
C LYS A 20 -0.17 0.69 16.03
N TRP A 21 0.76 1.22 15.23
CA TRP A 21 1.61 2.35 15.59
C TRP A 21 2.05 3.13 14.35
N TRP A 22 2.48 4.38 14.55
CA TRP A 22 2.94 5.29 13.49
C TRP A 22 4.10 4.76 12.66
N SER A 23 4.85 3.80 13.19
CA SER A 23 5.89 3.10 12.44
C SER A 23 5.41 2.47 11.14
N ASP A 24 4.12 2.17 11.01
CA ASP A 24 3.52 1.61 9.79
C ASP A 24 2.57 2.59 9.09
N LEU A 25 2.83 3.91 9.18
CA LEU A 25 2.05 4.96 8.48
C LEU A 25 1.84 4.67 6.99
N TRP A 26 2.83 4.08 6.33
CA TRP A 26 2.77 3.70 4.93
C TRP A 26 1.62 2.73 4.59
N LEU A 27 1.14 1.92 5.55
CA LEU A 27 -0.03 1.05 5.34
C LEU A 27 -1.30 1.85 5.11
N ASN A 28 -1.38 3.04 5.67
CA ASN A 28 -2.49 3.95 5.41
C ASN A 28 -2.20 4.77 4.15
N GLU A 29 -1.12 5.56 4.17
CA GLU A 29 -0.86 6.59 3.15
C GLU A 29 -0.41 6.03 1.81
N GLY A 30 0.48 5.04 1.84
CA GLY A 30 0.95 4.35 0.63
C GLY A 30 -0.17 3.53 -0.01
N PHE A 31 -1.03 2.91 0.80
CA PHE A 31 -2.19 2.17 0.29
C PHE A 31 -3.25 3.10 -0.31
N ALA A 32 -3.58 4.20 0.36
CA ALA A 32 -4.50 5.19 -0.17
C ALA A 32 -3.99 5.82 -1.47
N THR A 33 -2.69 6.11 -1.56
CA THR A 33 -2.03 6.63 -2.77
C THR A 33 -2.14 5.62 -3.93
N PHE A 34 -1.87 4.33 -3.66
CA PHE A 34 -1.98 3.28 -4.69
C PHE A 34 -3.43 3.07 -5.16
N MET A 35 -4.38 3.04 -4.23
CA MET A 35 -5.80 2.88 -4.54
C MET A 35 -6.37 4.08 -5.28
N ALA A 36 -5.90 5.30 -4.99
CA ALA A 36 -6.28 6.50 -5.71
C ALA A 36 -5.90 6.37 -7.20
N ALA A 37 -4.68 5.94 -7.51
CA ALA A 37 -4.23 5.71 -8.88
C ALA A 37 -5.10 4.69 -9.61
N ILE A 38 -5.37 3.53 -8.99
CA ILE A 38 -6.26 2.49 -9.55
C ILE A 38 -7.68 3.02 -9.78
N ALA A 39 -8.23 3.74 -8.81
CA ALA A 39 -9.61 4.22 -8.87
C ALA A 39 -9.78 5.28 -9.96
N VAL A 40 -8.85 6.22 -10.08
CA VAL A 40 -8.88 7.24 -11.14
C VAL A 40 -8.72 6.58 -12.51
N ASP A 41 -7.77 5.67 -12.66
CA ASP A 41 -7.53 4.92 -13.89
C ASP A 41 -8.78 4.10 -14.31
N HIS A 42 -9.48 3.51 -13.35
CA HIS A 42 -10.72 2.79 -13.63
C HIS A 42 -11.87 3.70 -14.09
N VAL A 43 -11.99 4.90 -13.50
CA VAL A 43 -13.09 5.84 -13.81
C VAL A 43 -12.80 6.63 -15.09
N PHE A 44 -11.53 6.95 -15.34
CA PHE A 44 -11.05 7.69 -16.52
C PHE A 44 -9.90 6.94 -17.20
N PRO A 45 -10.18 5.82 -17.90
CA PRO A 45 -9.14 4.99 -18.51
C PRO A 45 -8.28 5.73 -19.54
N GLU A 46 -8.81 6.77 -20.16
CA GLU A 46 -8.11 7.59 -21.14
C GLU A 46 -7.00 8.48 -20.53
N TRP A 47 -6.93 8.58 -19.20
CA TRP A 47 -5.89 9.34 -18.51
C TRP A 47 -4.64 8.51 -18.20
N ASN A 48 -4.70 7.18 -18.31
CA ASN A 48 -3.60 6.26 -17.95
C ASN A 48 -2.99 6.57 -16.56
N SER A 49 -3.84 6.95 -15.59
CA SER A 49 -3.38 7.49 -14.31
C SER A 49 -2.56 6.50 -13.51
N LEU A 50 -2.81 5.18 -13.63
CA LEU A 50 -1.99 4.19 -12.93
C LEU A 50 -0.53 4.22 -13.43
N GLU A 51 -0.33 4.35 -14.74
CA GLU A 51 1.00 4.41 -15.35
C GLU A 51 1.70 5.74 -15.03
N GLU A 52 1.00 6.86 -15.20
CA GLU A 52 1.54 8.20 -14.91
C GLU A 52 1.91 8.37 -13.42
N ASP A 53 1.04 7.94 -12.50
CA ASP A 53 1.30 8.01 -11.06
C ASP A 53 2.43 7.06 -10.66
N THR A 54 2.54 5.89 -11.29
CA THR A 54 3.65 4.95 -11.03
C THR A 54 4.99 5.58 -11.38
N VAL A 55 5.11 6.18 -12.57
CA VAL A 55 6.33 6.86 -13.01
C VAL A 55 6.63 8.04 -12.09
N THR A 56 5.63 8.86 -11.79
CA THR A 56 5.77 10.04 -10.91
C THR A 56 6.19 9.65 -9.50
N ASN A 57 5.63 8.57 -8.95
CA ASN A 57 5.97 8.06 -7.63
C ASN A 57 7.40 7.54 -7.59
N ILE A 58 7.81 6.71 -8.55
CA ILE A 58 9.17 6.15 -8.62
C ILE A 58 10.22 7.25 -8.78
N LEU A 59 10.04 8.16 -9.74
CA LEU A 59 10.98 9.27 -9.95
C LEU A 59 11.04 10.20 -8.75
N GLY A 60 9.89 10.44 -8.10
CA GLY A 60 9.80 11.26 -6.89
C GLY A 60 10.51 10.60 -5.71
N MET A 61 10.23 9.32 -5.43
CA MET A 61 10.76 8.63 -4.26
C MET A 61 12.24 8.29 -4.38
N PHE A 62 12.75 7.92 -5.55
CA PHE A 62 14.17 7.55 -5.72
C PHE A 62 15.13 8.68 -5.36
N ASN A 63 14.75 9.94 -5.61
CA ASN A 63 15.57 11.09 -5.20
C ASN A 63 15.76 11.14 -3.68
N PHE A 64 14.72 10.82 -2.90
CA PHE A 64 14.78 10.82 -1.43
C PHE A 64 15.37 9.52 -0.87
N ASP A 65 15.00 8.38 -1.45
CA ASP A 65 15.43 7.06 -0.99
C ASP A 65 16.93 6.78 -1.25
N ALA A 66 17.52 7.49 -2.22
CA ALA A 66 18.96 7.44 -2.48
C ALA A 66 19.80 8.30 -1.51
N MET A 67 19.18 9.15 -0.68
CA MET A 67 19.91 10.02 0.24
C MET A 67 20.32 9.29 1.52
N ARG A 68 21.45 9.68 2.11
CA ARG A 68 21.93 9.10 3.37
C ARG A 68 21.02 9.36 4.57
N ASN A 69 20.25 10.43 4.51
CA ASN A 69 19.27 10.82 5.53
C ASN A 69 17.85 10.32 5.20
N SER A 70 17.71 9.36 4.29
CA SER A 70 16.44 8.66 4.09
C SER A 70 16.13 7.73 5.27
N HIS A 71 14.97 7.09 5.23
CA HIS A 71 14.53 6.11 6.23
C HIS A 71 13.81 4.91 5.58
N PRO A 72 13.72 3.77 6.28
CA PRO A 72 12.90 2.65 5.84
C PRO A 72 11.41 3.04 5.81
N VAL A 73 10.63 2.37 4.96
CA VAL A 73 9.17 2.60 4.87
C VAL A 73 8.43 2.28 6.17
N SER A 74 8.97 1.35 6.98
CA SER A 74 8.55 1.09 8.35
C SER A 74 9.65 1.56 9.29
N VAL A 75 9.39 2.63 10.04
CA VAL A 75 10.42 3.37 10.79
C VAL A 75 10.07 3.41 12.28
N PRO A 76 11.01 3.08 13.20
CA PRO A 76 10.75 3.16 14.63
C PRO A 76 10.40 4.60 15.03
N ILE A 77 9.26 4.79 15.69
CA ILE A 77 8.83 6.10 16.23
C ILE A 77 8.85 6.04 17.74
N GLY A 78 9.79 6.78 18.35
CA GLY A 78 10.00 6.83 19.80
C GLY A 78 9.30 8.01 20.47
N HIS A 79 9.18 9.13 19.76
CA HIS A 79 8.55 10.35 20.26
C HIS A 79 7.50 10.90 19.30
N PRO A 80 6.35 11.41 19.77
CA PRO A 80 5.28 11.93 18.90
C PRO A 80 5.69 13.04 17.91
N LYS A 81 6.79 13.73 18.17
CA LYS A 81 7.32 14.77 17.26
C LYS A 81 7.91 14.19 15.98
N GLU A 82 8.36 12.93 16.02
CA GLU A 82 8.91 12.21 14.86
C GLU A 82 7.81 11.81 13.87
N ILE A 83 6.54 11.82 14.30
CA ILE A 83 5.40 11.43 13.46
C ILE A 83 5.28 12.36 12.24
N GLU A 84 5.45 13.67 12.42
CA GLU A 84 5.35 14.64 11.32
C GLU A 84 6.46 14.44 10.28
N GLU A 85 7.61 13.90 10.69
CA GLU A 85 8.77 13.70 9.80
C GLU A 85 8.53 12.58 8.78
N ILE A 86 7.61 11.65 9.09
CA ILE A 86 7.34 10.48 8.25
C ILE A 86 6.11 10.66 7.36
N PHE A 87 5.42 11.80 7.44
CA PHE A 87 4.42 12.23 6.46
C PHE A 87 5.11 12.76 5.19
N ASP A 88 5.80 11.88 4.48
CA ASP A 88 6.78 12.26 3.47
C ASP A 88 6.69 11.43 2.18
N ALA A 89 7.63 11.64 1.24
CA ALA A 89 7.64 10.90 -0.02
C ALA A 89 7.88 9.39 0.18
N ILE A 90 8.56 8.97 1.24
CA ILE A 90 8.82 7.55 1.51
C ILE A 90 7.54 6.84 1.94
N SER A 91 6.80 7.38 2.91
CA SER A 91 5.55 6.73 3.39
C SER A 91 4.48 6.65 2.30
N TYR A 92 4.35 7.70 1.48
CA TYR A 92 3.34 7.77 0.42
C TYR A 92 3.79 7.06 -0.86
N LYS A 93 4.84 7.58 -1.51
CA LYS A 93 5.21 7.18 -2.86
C LYS A 93 5.91 5.83 -2.88
N LYS A 94 6.89 5.61 -1.99
CA LYS A 94 7.58 4.30 -1.91
C LYS A 94 6.63 3.22 -1.41
N GLY A 95 5.76 3.54 -0.44
CA GLY A 95 4.68 2.65 -0.01
C GLY A 95 3.77 2.22 -1.17
N ALA A 96 3.26 3.18 -1.95
CA ALA A 96 2.45 2.89 -3.14
C ALA A 96 3.19 2.08 -4.21
N SER A 97 4.47 2.40 -4.47
CA SER A 97 5.29 1.67 -5.43
C SER A 97 5.55 0.22 -5.01
N ILE A 98 5.74 -0.06 -3.72
CA ILE A 98 5.85 -1.44 -3.21
C ILE A 98 4.55 -2.21 -3.46
N LEU A 99 3.39 -1.62 -3.16
CA LEU A 99 2.09 -2.26 -3.41
C LEU A 99 1.84 -2.51 -4.89
N HIS A 100 2.20 -1.55 -5.76
CA HIS A 100 2.09 -1.75 -7.20
C HIS A 100 3.02 -2.87 -7.67
N MET A 101 4.28 -2.90 -7.22
CA MET A 101 5.21 -3.99 -7.51
C MET A 101 4.65 -5.35 -7.07
N MET A 102 4.07 -5.44 -5.88
CA MET A 102 3.43 -6.67 -5.38
C MET A 102 2.23 -7.08 -6.24
N SER A 103 1.43 -6.12 -6.73
CA SER A 103 0.32 -6.38 -7.66
C SER A 103 0.80 -6.98 -8.99
N GLN A 104 1.91 -6.47 -9.52
CA GLN A 104 2.52 -6.98 -10.75
C GLN A 104 3.18 -8.34 -10.54
N PHE A 105 3.80 -8.56 -9.38
CA PHE A 105 4.48 -9.82 -9.06
C PHE A 105 3.52 -10.98 -8.79
N LEU A 106 2.45 -10.74 -8.01
CA LEU A 106 1.48 -11.78 -7.62
C LEU A 106 0.28 -11.88 -8.57
N GLY A 107 0.05 -10.85 -9.37
CA GLY A 107 -1.20 -10.66 -10.09
C GLY A 107 -2.23 -9.90 -9.24
N SER A 108 -2.96 -9.01 -9.91
CA SER A 108 -3.94 -8.12 -9.26
C SER A 108 -5.05 -8.86 -8.52
N GLN A 109 -5.46 -10.02 -9.02
CA GLN A 109 -6.51 -10.82 -8.38
C GLN A 109 -6.05 -11.42 -7.05
N THR A 110 -4.83 -11.93 -6.99
CA THR A 110 -4.25 -12.52 -5.76
C THR A 110 -4.04 -11.43 -4.71
N LEU A 111 -3.46 -10.28 -5.09
CA LEU A 111 -3.30 -9.16 -4.17
C LEU A 111 -4.66 -8.64 -3.67
N ARG A 112 -5.67 -8.55 -4.54
CA ARG A 112 -7.03 -8.15 -4.15
C ARG A 112 -7.65 -9.12 -3.13
N LYS A 113 -7.49 -10.44 -3.32
CA LYS A 113 -7.95 -11.44 -2.34
C LYS A 113 -7.23 -11.26 -1.01
N ALA A 114 -5.92 -11.05 -1.03
CA ALA A 114 -5.10 -10.85 0.18
C ALA A 114 -5.54 -9.62 0.97
N VAL A 115 -5.69 -8.49 0.29
CA VAL A 115 -6.21 -7.24 0.86
C VAL A 115 -7.61 -7.44 1.44
N SER A 116 -8.49 -8.16 0.74
CA SER A 116 -9.83 -8.46 1.26
C SER A 116 -9.78 -9.33 2.52
N SER A 117 -8.87 -10.31 2.56
CA SER A 117 -8.66 -11.17 3.74
C SER A 117 -8.17 -10.36 4.93
N TYR A 118 -7.12 -9.55 4.72
CA TYR A 118 -6.55 -8.64 5.71
C TYR A 118 -7.63 -7.72 6.31
N LEU A 119 -8.37 -6.99 5.46
CA LEU A 119 -9.42 -6.09 5.94
C LEU A 119 -10.51 -6.83 6.72
N LYS A 120 -10.90 -8.04 6.31
CA LYS A 120 -11.91 -8.83 7.03
C LYS A 120 -11.40 -9.34 8.38
N LYS A 121 -10.14 -9.76 8.45
CA LYS A 121 -9.49 -10.28 9.67
C LYS A 121 -9.31 -9.19 10.72
N HIS A 122 -8.99 -7.97 10.31
CA HIS A 122 -8.63 -6.87 11.21
C HIS A 122 -9.67 -5.75 11.31
N LYS A 123 -10.84 -5.86 10.67
CA LYS A 123 -11.90 -4.84 10.71
C LYS A 123 -12.22 -4.40 12.14
N TYR A 124 -12.39 -3.09 12.32
CA TYR A 124 -12.65 -2.42 13.61
C TYR A 124 -11.54 -2.63 14.65
N ASN A 125 -10.32 -2.91 14.19
CA ASN A 125 -9.16 -3.14 15.04
C ASN A 125 -7.89 -2.63 14.34
N ASN A 126 -6.75 -2.87 14.98
CA ASN A 126 -5.45 -2.48 14.48
C ASN A 126 -4.69 -3.64 13.84
N ALA A 127 -3.80 -3.30 12.92
CA ALA A 127 -2.90 -4.22 12.25
C ALA A 127 -1.52 -3.57 11.99
N ASP A 128 -0.49 -4.38 11.77
CA ASP A 128 0.84 -3.92 11.34
C ASP A 128 1.22 -4.49 9.97
N LYS A 129 2.43 -4.18 9.50
CA LYS A 129 2.90 -4.66 8.20
C LYS A 129 2.95 -6.18 8.11
N ASP A 130 3.23 -6.87 9.21
CA ASP A 130 3.39 -8.32 9.21
C ASP A 130 2.03 -9.00 9.04
N ASP A 131 0.96 -8.44 9.63
CA ASP A 131 -0.43 -8.87 9.40
C ASP A 131 -0.84 -8.79 7.90
N LEU A 132 -0.40 -7.73 7.19
CA LEU A 132 -0.63 -7.58 5.75
C LEU A 132 0.17 -8.63 4.96
N PHE A 133 1.47 -8.77 5.25
CA PHE A 133 2.32 -9.73 4.56
C PHE A 133 1.90 -11.18 4.81
N GLU A 134 1.42 -11.51 6.00
CA GLU A 134 0.83 -12.82 6.31
C GLU A 134 -0.36 -13.09 5.36
N SER A 135 -1.30 -12.14 5.24
CA SER A 135 -2.46 -12.27 4.35
C SER A 135 -2.05 -12.42 2.88
N ILE A 136 -0.98 -11.74 2.46
CA ILE A 136 -0.42 -11.87 1.10
C ILE A 136 0.20 -13.26 0.90
N THR A 137 1.03 -13.72 1.85
CA THR A 137 1.69 -15.02 1.80
C THR A 137 0.67 -16.16 1.78
N GLU A 138 -0.37 -16.10 2.60
CA GLU A 138 -1.45 -17.09 2.61
C GLU A 138 -2.12 -17.20 1.23
N GLN A 139 -2.49 -16.07 0.62
CA GLN A 139 -3.14 -16.07 -0.69
C GLN A 139 -2.22 -16.50 -1.83
N ALA A 140 -0.94 -16.11 -1.78
CA ALA A 140 0.04 -16.56 -2.76
C ALA A 140 0.23 -18.09 -2.71
N HIS A 141 0.29 -18.69 -1.52
CA HIS A 141 0.35 -20.15 -1.39
C HIS A 141 -0.93 -20.84 -1.88
N GLN A 142 -2.11 -20.26 -1.60
CA GLN A 142 -3.38 -20.79 -2.12
C GLN A 142 -3.40 -20.81 -3.64
N GLN A 143 -2.93 -19.74 -4.30
CA GLN A 143 -2.79 -19.69 -5.75
C GLN A 143 -1.90 -20.83 -6.29
N LEU A 144 -0.73 -21.05 -5.70
CA LEU A 144 0.18 -22.12 -6.12
C LEU A 144 -0.45 -23.52 -5.98
N LEU A 145 -1.23 -23.73 -4.93
CA LEU A 145 -1.96 -24.99 -4.73
C LEU A 145 -3.08 -25.18 -5.77
N GLU A 146 -3.82 -24.11 -6.09
CA GLU A 146 -4.84 -24.14 -7.16
C GLU A 146 -4.21 -24.46 -8.51
N GLU A 147 -3.08 -23.85 -8.85
CA GLU A 147 -2.34 -24.09 -10.11
C GLU A 147 -1.79 -25.52 -10.20
N ALA A 148 -1.29 -26.07 -9.09
CA ALA A 148 -0.78 -27.44 -9.03
C ALA A 148 -1.87 -28.51 -9.16
N GLN A 149 -3.13 -28.20 -8.86
CA GLN A 149 -4.27 -29.12 -9.00
C GLN A 149 -4.83 -29.18 -10.43
N ILE A 150 -4.43 -28.25 -11.30
CA ILE A 150 -4.88 -28.15 -12.70
C ILE A 150 -3.91 -28.88 -13.65
N GLN A 151 -2.75 -29.33 -13.14
CA GLN A 151 -1.76 -30.15 -13.86
C GLN A 151 -1.95 -31.65 -13.58
#